data_AF-A0A512REQ2-F1
#
_entry.id   AF-A0A512REQ2-F1
#
_cell.length_a   1.000
_cell.length_b   1.000
_cell.length_c   1.000
_cell.angle_alpha   90.00
_cell.angle_beta   90.00
_cell.angle_gamma   90.00
#
_symmetry.space_group_name_H-M   'P 1'
#
loop_
_entity.id
_entity.type
_entity.pdbx_description
1 polymer ?
#
loop_
_entity_poly.entity_id
_entity_poly.type
_entity_poly.pdbx_seq_one_letter_code
_entity_poly.pdbx_strand_id
1 'polypeptide(L)'
;MFAAPQACAQSDTIPRQGKRWFKKFNDYVDSLKNRRFRDSVLFKLSRHNDPPPSIDDSSMIRSEQGFLPYTGKVIRHVYYRKIKVFGPRNINDTTFTTSMKLIHFANRLHFDSEEWVIRQALFFRAKDTINAYELADNERYLRNRPFIQDARIRVLETPYSDSVDIQVVTKDIFEYGADLSELSPTAAALRVSNTNLFGAGQALMAGFRWNNSWSRQLGTEARYTKYNLMGTFMDVSLGYTTLNNQQPMDTGVYEGSYYLQITRPLYRNSAKVAGGLTIAKNFSINVLGPPRDSLYRDYVYKALDVWGGYSFRNRYTKDGHFDDRPNLALLFRYYNLHFDKKPDQEIYIKDPIYNDRHYYLGQFLIFKQDFFKSHQFFGFGRTEDIPYGYSAGLSAGWENWTGRKRFYTGLEAEKYWHTKFNGLLSAAIGVSSFWQRNVSEDAVIHANVSYYSKLMRLRSWHWRQFTSVDYLGNPNNYFYKPLSINLENGIWGFRHTRVNGYHRLNVRSESVFYSNWKVYGFKFNWFASIEASQLSHKENFLLKNPVYTGFGLGLRIRNENLNLNTLKLASYFYPNPPPGARRLFLEVTTVVDFRFDIFAMRAPSFLRFY
;
A
#
# COMPACT_ATOMS: atom_id res chain seq x y z
N MET A 1 56.49 -27.14 -2.85
CA MET A 1 56.27 -27.21 -1.39
C MET A 1 56.07 -25.77 -0.90
N PHE A 2 54.82 -25.29 -0.84
CA PHE A 2 54.48 -23.98 -0.27
C PHE A 2 53.12 -24.12 0.42
N ALA A 3 53.12 -23.85 1.73
CA ALA A 3 52.00 -24.02 2.63
C ALA A 3 51.05 -22.81 2.55
N ALA A 4 49.74 -23.08 2.56
CA ALA A 4 48.69 -22.08 2.70
C ALA A 4 48.28 -21.94 4.19
N PRO A 5 48.01 -20.73 4.69
CA PRO A 5 47.57 -20.56 6.08
C PRO A 5 46.08 -20.90 6.23
N GLN A 6 45.77 -21.71 7.25
CA GLN A 6 44.41 -22.02 7.70
C GLN A 6 43.75 -20.78 8.32
N ALA A 7 42.64 -20.34 7.74
CA ALA A 7 41.74 -19.38 8.38
C ALA A 7 40.89 -20.13 9.44
N CYS A 8 41.04 -19.74 10.70
CA CYS A 8 40.16 -20.18 11.79
C CYS A 8 38.76 -19.59 11.58
N ALA A 9 37.78 -20.44 11.24
CA ALA A 9 36.37 -20.09 11.31
C ALA A 9 35.92 -20.15 12.78
N GLN A 10 35.63 -18.99 13.36
CA GLN A 10 35.00 -18.89 14.67
C GLN A 10 33.56 -19.41 14.57
N SER A 11 33.26 -20.46 15.32
CA SER A 11 31.94 -21.10 15.34
C SER A 11 30.94 -20.25 16.14
N ASP A 12 30.11 -19.48 15.43
CA ASP A 12 28.92 -18.86 16.01
C ASP A 12 27.88 -19.94 16.34
N THR A 13 27.50 -20.02 17.60
CA THR A 13 26.57 -21.02 18.16
C THR A 13 25.13 -20.72 17.73
N ILE A 14 24.76 -21.18 16.53
CA ILE A 14 23.36 -21.33 16.14
C ILE A 14 22.84 -22.65 16.74
N PRO A 15 21.85 -22.65 17.65
CA PRO A 15 21.25 -23.90 18.10
C PRO A 15 20.53 -24.60 16.93
N ARG A 16 20.78 -25.90 16.75
CA ARG A 16 20.10 -26.75 15.74
C ARG A 16 18.58 -26.72 15.96
N GLN A 17 17.85 -25.94 15.15
CA GLN A 17 16.39 -25.97 15.07
C GLN A 17 15.92 -27.21 14.29
N GLY A 18 15.95 -28.38 14.93
CA GLY A 18 15.37 -29.61 14.38
C GLY A 18 14.02 -29.93 15.02
N LYS A 19 12.98 -30.21 14.21
CA LYS A 19 11.69 -30.85 14.57
C LYS A 19 10.58 -30.03 15.25
N ARG A 20 10.77 -28.75 15.59
CA ARG A 20 9.70 -27.93 16.22
C ARG A 20 8.53 -27.59 15.28
N TRP A 21 8.78 -27.54 13.96
CA TRP A 21 7.80 -27.14 12.95
C TRP A 21 6.70 -28.19 12.69
N PHE A 22 7.08 -29.46 12.53
CA PHE A 22 6.13 -30.57 12.32
C PHE A 22 5.16 -30.74 13.49
N LYS A 23 5.65 -30.59 14.74
CA LYS A 23 4.81 -30.72 15.93
C LYS A 23 3.74 -29.64 16.00
N LYS A 24 4.12 -28.37 15.77
CA LYS A 24 3.15 -27.25 15.72
C LYS A 24 2.16 -27.38 14.56
N PHE A 25 2.60 -27.89 13.40
CA PHE A 25 1.71 -28.13 12.26
C PHE A 25 0.65 -29.21 12.55
N ASN A 26 1.04 -30.30 13.22
CA ASN A 26 0.08 -31.34 13.63
C ASN A 26 -0.88 -30.82 14.71
N ASP A 27 -0.38 -30.11 15.73
CA ASP A 27 -1.22 -29.46 16.74
C ASP A 27 -2.23 -28.47 16.10
N TYR A 28 -1.82 -27.79 15.02
CA TYR A 28 -2.65 -26.88 14.23
C TYR A 28 -3.80 -27.63 13.52
N VAL A 29 -3.50 -28.70 12.79
CA VAL A 29 -4.49 -29.52 12.07
C VAL A 29 -5.48 -30.18 13.03
N ASP A 30 -5.02 -30.67 14.18
CA ASP A 30 -5.86 -31.35 15.17
C ASP A 30 -6.80 -30.38 15.89
N SER A 31 -6.35 -29.14 16.15
CA SER A 31 -7.17 -28.12 16.80
C SER A 31 -8.37 -27.66 15.97
N LEU A 32 -8.23 -27.62 14.64
CA LEU A 32 -9.29 -27.24 13.70
C LEU A 32 -10.44 -28.27 13.61
N LYS A 33 -10.22 -29.51 14.08
CA LYS A 33 -11.19 -30.60 14.00
C LYS A 33 -12.11 -30.73 15.24
N ASN A 34 -11.88 -30.00 16.33
CA ASN A 34 -12.58 -30.24 17.60
C ASN A 34 -13.87 -29.39 17.81
N ARG A 35 -15.05 -30.04 17.87
CA ARG A 35 -16.39 -29.41 17.99
C ARG A 35 -16.64 -28.68 19.31
N ARG A 36 -16.23 -29.23 20.46
CA ARG A 36 -16.45 -28.62 21.80
C ARG A 36 -15.75 -27.27 21.96
N PHE A 37 -14.73 -27.02 21.14
CA PHE A 37 -13.96 -25.79 21.14
C PHE A 37 -14.69 -24.62 20.44
N ARG A 38 -15.47 -24.90 19.39
CA ARG A 38 -16.30 -23.89 18.69
C ARG A 38 -17.38 -23.28 19.60
N ASP A 39 -18.03 -24.11 20.42
CA ASP A 39 -19.21 -23.69 21.17
C ASP A 39 -18.89 -22.88 22.44
N SER A 40 -17.69 -23.04 23.02
CA SER A 40 -17.28 -22.25 24.20
C SER A 40 -16.79 -20.84 23.85
N VAL A 41 -16.52 -20.57 22.56
CA VAL A 41 -15.99 -19.30 22.06
C VAL A 41 -17.09 -18.24 21.90
N LEU A 42 -18.33 -18.68 21.69
CA LEU A 42 -19.46 -17.83 21.33
C LEU A 42 -20.31 -17.35 22.53
N PHE A 43 -20.06 -17.83 23.76
CA PHE A 43 -20.98 -17.59 24.89
C PHE A 43 -20.49 -16.56 25.94
N LYS A 44 -19.27 -16.03 25.84
CA LYS A 44 -18.77 -14.96 26.74
C LYS A 44 -18.40 -13.69 25.96
N LEU A 45 -19.38 -13.21 25.19
CA LEU A 45 -19.36 -11.94 24.45
C LEU A 45 -19.91 -10.79 25.29
N SER A 46 -19.04 -10.10 26.01
CA SER A 46 -19.03 -8.62 26.10
C SER A 46 -18.20 -8.16 27.30
N ARG A 47 -17.51 -7.03 27.12
CA ARG A 47 -16.77 -6.26 28.14
C ARG A 47 -15.35 -6.74 28.43
N HIS A 48 -14.41 -6.31 27.58
CA HIS A 48 -13.05 -6.06 28.03
C HIS A 48 -12.80 -4.56 28.05
N ASN A 49 -12.44 -4.06 29.23
CA ASN A 49 -11.95 -2.70 29.43
C ASN A 49 -10.44 -2.72 29.15
N ASP A 50 -10.05 -2.26 27.96
CA ASP A 50 -8.69 -1.77 27.78
C ASP A 50 -8.50 -0.50 28.65
N PRO A 51 -7.30 -0.23 29.18
CA PRO A 51 -7.05 1.05 29.84
C PRO A 51 -7.36 2.22 28.89
N PRO A 52 -7.84 3.36 29.43
CA PRO A 52 -8.12 4.54 28.63
C PRO A 52 -6.85 4.98 27.87
N PRO A 53 -7.00 5.53 26.66
CA PRO A 53 -5.86 5.95 25.86
C PRO A 53 -4.97 6.92 26.63
N SER A 54 -3.65 6.67 26.62
CA SER A 54 -2.63 7.65 27.01
C SER A 54 -2.82 8.93 26.20
N ILE A 55 -2.90 10.05 26.91
CA ILE A 55 -3.25 11.38 26.38
C ILE A 55 -2.14 11.95 25.47
N ASP A 56 -0.93 11.38 25.51
CA ASP A 56 0.27 11.91 24.87
C ASP A 56 0.59 11.33 23.48
N ASP A 57 -0.17 10.32 23.02
CA ASP A 57 0.09 9.57 21.77
C ASP A 57 -0.34 10.30 20.47
N SER A 58 -0.83 11.54 20.57
CA SER A 58 -1.38 12.30 19.43
C SER A 58 -0.44 13.38 18.89
N SER A 59 0.73 13.55 19.51
CA SER A 59 1.72 14.54 19.10
C SER A 59 2.49 14.06 17.86
N MET A 60 2.61 14.93 16.85
CA MET A 60 3.45 14.67 15.68
C MET A 60 4.92 14.84 16.08
N ILE A 61 5.47 13.81 16.72
CA ILE A 61 6.87 13.77 17.14
C ILE A 61 7.72 13.30 15.96
N ARG A 62 8.85 13.96 15.75
CA ARG A 62 9.84 13.55 14.75
C ARG A 62 10.40 12.18 15.10
N SER A 63 10.46 11.29 14.11
CA SER A 63 10.79 9.88 14.36
C SER A 63 12.20 9.67 14.93
N GLU A 64 13.13 10.55 14.58
CA GLU A 64 14.55 10.53 14.96
C GLU A 64 14.85 11.13 16.33
N GLN A 65 13.94 11.94 16.90
CA GLN A 65 14.24 12.80 18.05
C GLN A 65 14.72 12.01 19.29
N GLY A 66 14.17 10.82 19.50
CA GLY A 66 14.56 9.95 20.61
C GLY A 66 15.94 9.30 20.46
N PHE A 67 16.54 9.31 19.27
CA PHE A 67 17.83 8.66 19.00
C PHE A 67 19.00 9.66 18.93
N LEU A 68 18.71 10.95 18.74
CA LEU A 68 19.73 12.00 18.61
C LEU A 68 20.78 12.00 19.75
N PRO A 69 20.42 11.82 21.04
CA PRO A 69 21.39 11.83 22.14
C PRO A 69 22.41 10.68 22.09
N TYR A 70 22.14 9.63 21.32
CA TYR A 70 22.95 8.42 21.25
C TYR A 70 23.79 8.32 19.98
N THR A 71 23.70 9.32 19.09
CA THR A 71 24.42 9.35 17.81
C THR A 71 25.94 9.23 18.02
N GLY A 72 26.59 8.37 17.24
CA GLY A 72 28.04 8.14 17.31
C GLY A 72 28.48 7.10 18.34
N LYS A 73 27.63 6.67 19.28
CA LYS A 73 27.94 5.58 20.22
C LYS A 73 28.00 4.22 19.50
N VAL A 74 28.79 3.28 20.02
CA VAL A 74 28.94 1.94 19.43
C VAL A 74 27.86 0.99 19.95
N ILE A 75 27.25 0.24 19.03
CA ILE A 75 26.25 -0.78 19.36
C ILE A 75 26.97 -2.03 19.86
N ARG A 76 26.79 -2.40 21.12
CA ARG A 76 27.44 -3.58 21.70
C ARG A 76 26.64 -4.85 21.42
N HIS A 77 25.39 -4.92 21.88
CA HIS A 77 24.49 -6.05 21.62
C HIS A 77 23.13 -5.60 21.06
N VAL A 78 22.50 -6.48 20.29
CA VAL A 78 21.13 -6.29 19.79
C VAL A 78 20.25 -7.41 20.35
N TYR A 79 19.26 -7.03 21.14
CA TYR A 79 18.28 -7.93 21.75
C TYR A 79 16.94 -7.85 21.01
N TYR A 80 16.29 -9.00 20.83
CA TYR A 80 14.98 -9.08 20.18
C TYR A 80 13.90 -9.42 21.18
N ARG A 81 12.87 -8.58 21.27
CA ARG A 81 11.70 -8.80 22.12
C ARG A 81 10.45 -8.86 21.26
N LYS A 82 9.80 -10.02 21.25
CA LYS A 82 8.54 -10.24 20.51
C LYS A 82 7.35 -10.12 21.45
N ILE A 83 6.42 -9.24 21.12
CA ILE A 83 5.17 -9.04 21.85
C ILE A 83 4.09 -9.92 21.22
N LYS A 84 3.27 -10.55 22.07
CA LYS A 84 2.13 -11.36 21.63
C LYS A 84 1.15 -10.51 20.82
N VAL A 85 0.65 -11.07 19.70
CA VAL A 85 -0.31 -10.43 18.79
C VAL A 85 -1.53 -9.89 19.53
N PHE A 86 -2.18 -10.74 20.34
CA PHE A 86 -3.28 -10.36 21.22
C PHE A 86 -2.76 -10.03 22.63
N GLY A 87 -1.82 -9.08 22.68
CA GLY A 87 -1.22 -8.52 23.90
C GLY A 87 -1.65 -7.07 24.14
N PRO A 88 -0.89 -6.31 24.95
CA PRO A 88 -1.20 -4.92 25.26
C PRO A 88 -1.36 -4.06 24.00
N ARG A 89 -2.20 -3.02 24.09
CA ARG A 89 -2.40 -2.04 23.02
C ARG A 89 -1.11 -1.27 22.72
N ASN A 90 -0.40 -0.87 23.78
CA ASN A 90 0.87 -0.18 23.69
C ASN A 90 2.01 -1.19 23.78
N ILE A 91 2.95 -1.16 22.83
CA ILE A 91 4.19 -1.95 22.88
C ILE A 91 4.97 -1.69 24.18
N ASN A 92 4.79 -0.51 24.77
CA ASN A 92 5.48 -0.11 25.99
C ASN A 92 4.86 -0.65 27.28
N ASP A 93 3.63 -1.17 27.23
CA ASP A 93 2.96 -1.72 28.41
C ASP A 93 3.39 -3.17 28.64
N THR A 94 4.04 -3.42 29.77
CA THR A 94 4.55 -4.75 30.15
C THR A 94 3.62 -5.51 31.11
N THR A 95 2.52 -4.90 31.53
CA THR A 95 1.65 -5.41 32.61
C THR A 95 0.42 -6.15 32.13
N PHE A 96 0.18 -6.19 30.81
CA PHE A 96 -1.03 -6.78 30.26
C PHE A 96 -1.10 -8.30 30.47
N THR A 97 -2.17 -8.73 31.14
CA THR A 97 -2.57 -10.12 31.28
C THR A 97 -4.03 -10.27 30.87
N THR A 98 -4.38 -11.39 30.23
CA THR A 98 -5.75 -11.67 29.82
C THR A 98 -6.20 -13.04 30.31
N SER A 99 -7.44 -13.13 30.82
CA SER A 99 -8.05 -14.37 31.32
C SER A 99 -8.79 -15.16 30.22
N MET A 100 -8.83 -14.66 28.97
CA MET A 100 -9.63 -15.24 27.89
C MET A 100 -8.93 -16.43 27.22
N LYS A 101 -9.50 -17.63 27.36
CA LYS A 101 -9.00 -18.87 26.71
C LYS A 101 -8.87 -18.76 25.18
N LEU A 102 -9.77 -18.02 24.53
CA LEU A 102 -9.72 -17.77 23.08
C LEU A 102 -8.46 -17.02 22.67
N ILE A 103 -8.07 -15.99 23.42
CA ILE A 103 -6.87 -15.20 23.14
C ILE A 103 -5.61 -16.06 23.32
N HIS A 104 -5.57 -16.90 24.36
CA HIS A 104 -4.48 -17.85 24.58
C HIS A 104 -4.37 -18.89 23.46
N PHE A 105 -5.51 -19.37 22.94
CA PHE A 105 -5.54 -20.28 21.81
C PHE A 105 -5.10 -19.62 20.51
N ALA A 106 -5.61 -18.43 20.19
CA ALA A 106 -5.22 -17.69 19.00
C ALA A 106 -3.70 -17.38 19.02
N ASN A 107 -3.16 -16.95 20.17
CA ASN A 107 -1.72 -16.78 20.34
C ASN A 107 -0.93 -18.11 20.25
N ARG A 108 -1.54 -19.27 20.51
CA ARG A 108 -0.90 -20.58 20.32
C ARG A 108 -0.86 -21.00 18.85
N LEU A 109 -1.88 -20.65 18.07
CA LEU A 109 -1.94 -20.91 16.63
C LEU A 109 -1.03 -19.99 15.81
N HIS A 110 -0.77 -18.78 16.31
CA HIS A 110 0.13 -17.82 15.68
C HIS A 110 1.58 -18.33 15.62
N PHE A 111 2.22 -18.13 14.47
CA PHE A 111 3.66 -18.23 14.34
C PHE A 111 4.30 -16.84 14.48
N ASP A 112 4.97 -16.62 15.61
CA ASP A 112 5.80 -15.42 15.78
C ASP A 112 6.87 -15.36 14.69
N SER A 113 7.16 -14.17 14.17
CA SER A 113 8.28 -13.93 13.27
C SER A 113 9.59 -14.47 13.88
N GLU A 114 10.32 -15.23 13.07
CA GLU A 114 11.61 -15.76 13.48
C GLU A 114 12.64 -14.64 13.60
N GLU A 115 13.56 -14.77 14.56
CA GLU A 115 14.54 -13.73 14.87
C GLU A 115 15.43 -13.40 13.67
N TRP A 116 15.79 -14.42 12.87
CA TRP A 116 16.60 -14.23 11.67
C TRP A 116 15.90 -13.36 10.60
N VAL A 117 14.55 -13.37 10.54
CA VAL A 117 13.77 -12.51 9.64
C VAL A 117 13.88 -11.06 10.07
N ILE A 118 13.69 -10.80 11.38
CA ILE A 118 13.80 -9.46 11.95
C ILE A 118 15.23 -8.94 11.78
N ARG A 119 16.24 -9.77 12.09
CA ARG A 119 17.66 -9.42 11.93
C ARG A 119 18.02 -9.07 10.49
N GLN A 120 17.53 -9.82 9.50
CA GLN A 120 17.77 -9.53 8.09
C GLN A 120 17.12 -8.22 7.63
N ALA A 121 16.08 -7.75 8.32
CA ALA A 121 15.41 -6.50 8.03
C ALA A 121 16.09 -5.28 8.67
N LEU A 122 17.06 -5.48 9.59
CA LEU A 122 17.77 -4.37 10.23
C LEU A 122 18.84 -3.75 9.34
N PHE A 123 19.03 -2.43 9.48
CA PHE A 123 20.05 -1.69 8.71
C PHE A 123 21.41 -1.58 9.40
N PHE A 124 21.47 -1.93 10.68
CA PHE A 124 22.64 -1.91 11.54
C PHE A 124 22.91 -3.30 12.11
N ARG A 125 24.12 -3.51 12.62
CA ARG A 125 24.59 -4.71 13.29
C ARG A 125 25.29 -4.35 14.61
N ALA A 126 25.55 -5.36 15.42
CA ALA A 126 26.47 -5.20 16.54
C ALA A 126 27.83 -4.72 16.00
N LYS A 127 28.47 -3.82 16.76
CA LYS A 127 29.71 -3.09 16.48
C LYS A 127 29.60 -1.91 15.50
N ASP A 128 28.42 -1.65 14.93
CA ASP A 128 28.20 -0.44 14.13
C ASP A 128 28.03 0.79 15.05
N THR A 129 28.26 1.99 14.52
CA THR A 129 27.96 3.25 15.20
C THR A 129 26.49 3.63 15.04
N ILE A 130 25.89 4.24 16.06
CA ILE A 130 24.50 4.67 15.99
C ILE A 130 24.36 5.87 15.04
N ASN A 131 23.48 5.69 14.06
CA ASN A 131 22.88 6.74 13.26
C ASN A 131 21.39 6.89 13.60
N ALA A 132 21.02 8.00 14.23
CA ALA A 132 19.65 8.27 14.68
C ALA A 132 18.60 8.17 13.57
N TYR A 133 18.93 8.64 12.37
CA TYR A 133 18.04 8.61 11.21
C TYR A 133 17.89 7.20 10.65
N GLU A 134 18.97 6.40 10.67
CA GLU A 134 18.93 5.02 10.24
C GLU A 134 18.07 4.15 11.17
N LEU A 135 18.15 4.38 12.49
CA LEU A 135 17.26 3.72 13.45
C LEU A 135 15.79 4.09 13.22
N ALA A 136 15.50 5.36 12.98
CA ALA A 136 14.15 5.83 12.68
C ALA A 136 13.60 5.25 11.37
N ASP A 137 14.41 5.23 10.31
CA ASP A 137 14.07 4.61 9.02
C ASP A 137 13.84 3.09 9.18
N ASN A 138 14.62 2.41 10.01
CA ASN A 138 14.49 0.97 10.25
C ASN A 138 13.20 0.63 11.00
N GLU A 139 12.84 1.42 12.01
CA GLU A 139 11.54 1.32 12.67
C GLU A 139 10.37 1.42 11.66
N ARG A 140 10.40 2.42 10.77
CA ARG A 140 9.40 2.58 9.70
C ARG A 140 9.40 1.39 8.75
N TYR A 141 10.59 0.94 8.33
CA TYR A 141 10.74 -0.19 7.40
C TYR A 141 10.13 -1.48 7.96
N LEU A 142 10.36 -1.76 9.25
CA LEU A 142 9.75 -2.87 9.97
C LEU A 142 8.23 -2.72 10.04
N ARG A 143 7.70 -1.55 10.43
CA ARG A 143 6.24 -1.29 10.47
C ARG A 143 5.55 -1.39 9.11
N ASN A 144 6.26 -1.15 8.02
CA ASN A 144 5.72 -1.30 6.68
C ASN A 144 5.71 -2.75 6.17
N ARG A 145 6.28 -3.70 6.92
CA ARG A 145 6.16 -5.14 6.58
C ARG A 145 4.73 -5.61 6.87
N PRO A 146 4.11 -6.40 5.98
CA PRO A 146 2.70 -6.78 6.10
C PRO A 146 2.39 -7.72 7.27
N PHE A 147 3.41 -8.30 7.91
CA PHE A 147 3.28 -9.17 9.07
C PHE A 147 3.63 -8.50 10.40
N ILE A 148 4.09 -7.24 10.38
CA ILE A 148 4.42 -6.47 11.58
C ILE A 148 3.35 -5.41 11.79
N GLN A 149 2.76 -5.38 12.99
CA GLN A 149 1.77 -4.39 13.39
C GLN A 149 2.43 -3.09 13.82
N ASP A 150 3.44 -3.22 14.68
CA ASP A 150 4.19 -2.11 15.24
C ASP A 150 5.60 -2.58 15.61
N ALA A 151 6.56 -1.65 15.53
CA ALA A 151 7.96 -1.91 15.81
C ALA A 151 8.59 -0.69 16.48
N ARG A 152 9.37 -0.93 17.53
CA ARG A 152 10.08 0.08 18.30
C ARG A 152 11.52 -0.35 18.52
N ILE A 153 12.46 0.56 18.35
CA ILE A 153 13.86 0.37 18.67
C ILE A 153 14.13 1.19 19.93
N ARG A 154 14.62 0.54 20.98
CA ARG A 154 15.00 1.19 22.22
C ARG A 154 16.51 1.14 22.36
N VAL A 155 17.10 2.28 22.68
CA VAL A 155 18.50 2.36 23.09
C VAL A 155 18.54 2.15 24.59
N LEU A 156 19.32 1.17 25.04
CA LEU A 156 19.56 0.87 26.43
C LEU A 156 20.95 1.41 26.77
N GLU A 157 20.99 2.37 27.68
CA GLU A 157 22.24 2.90 28.20
C GLU A 157 22.98 1.80 28.96
N THR A 158 24.30 1.73 28.73
CA THR A 158 25.18 0.82 29.46
C THR A 158 26.02 1.63 30.46
N PRO A 159 26.70 0.97 31.41
CA PRO A 159 27.64 1.66 32.30
C PRO A 159 28.79 2.36 31.58
N TYR A 160 29.04 2.03 30.31
CA TYR A 160 30.08 2.63 29.48
C TYR A 160 29.52 3.82 28.69
N SER A 161 30.25 4.94 28.67
CA SER A 161 29.79 6.17 28.04
C SER A 161 29.79 6.12 26.50
N ASP A 162 30.64 5.27 25.93
CA ASP A 162 30.92 5.12 24.51
C ASP A 162 30.04 4.07 23.80
N SER A 163 29.34 3.24 24.57
CA SER A 163 28.63 2.08 24.05
C SER A 163 27.23 1.92 24.63
N VAL A 164 26.36 1.34 23.81
CA VAL A 164 24.94 1.16 24.11
C VAL A 164 24.47 -0.20 23.61
N ASP A 165 23.46 -0.75 24.27
CA ASP A 165 22.75 -1.92 23.76
C ASP A 165 21.46 -1.47 23.06
N ILE A 166 21.01 -2.25 22.08
CA ILE A 166 19.76 -1.98 21.37
C ILE A 166 18.77 -3.10 21.65
N GLN A 167 17.53 -2.73 21.97
CA GLN A 167 16.41 -3.66 22.04
C GLN A 167 15.42 -3.36 20.90
N VAL A 168 15.27 -4.32 19.99
CA VAL A 168 14.27 -4.29 18.93
C VAL A 168 13.01 -4.98 19.45
N VAL A 169 11.93 -4.21 19.58
CA VAL A 169 10.63 -4.69 20.04
C VAL A 169 9.67 -4.74 18.86
N THR A 170 9.19 -5.93 18.51
CA THR A 170 8.19 -6.11 17.45
C THR A 170 6.89 -6.65 18.00
N LYS A 171 5.78 -6.23 17.39
CA LYS A 171 4.47 -6.81 17.59
C LYS A 171 3.93 -7.26 16.24
N ASP A 172 3.65 -8.55 16.11
CA ASP A 172 3.20 -9.15 14.87
C ASP A 172 1.68 -8.99 14.70
N ILE A 173 1.23 -9.09 13.44
CA ILE A 173 -0.19 -9.23 13.10
C ILE A 173 -0.50 -10.73 13.00
N PHE A 174 -1.71 -11.14 13.37
CA PHE A 174 -2.18 -12.49 13.10
C PHE A 174 -2.17 -12.75 11.59
N GLU A 175 -1.38 -13.72 11.17
CA GLU A 175 -0.95 -13.92 9.78
C GLU A 175 -2.10 -14.30 8.85
N TYR A 176 -3.14 -14.95 9.38
CA TYR A 176 -4.31 -15.35 8.61
C TYR A 176 -5.26 -14.18 8.36
N GLY A 177 -5.54 -13.95 7.07
CA GLY A 177 -6.49 -12.98 6.58
C GLY A 177 -7.54 -13.61 5.70
N ALA A 178 -8.75 -13.05 5.73
CA ALA A 178 -9.83 -13.36 4.80
C ALA A 178 -10.42 -12.05 4.28
N ASP A 179 -10.73 -12.01 2.99
CA ASP A 179 -11.28 -10.85 2.31
C ASP A 179 -12.47 -11.28 1.46
N LEU A 180 -13.63 -10.66 1.72
CA LEU A 180 -14.87 -10.89 0.98
C LEU A 180 -15.14 -9.65 0.13
N SER A 181 -14.69 -9.68 -1.13
CA SER A 181 -14.74 -8.51 -2.01
C SER A 181 -16.07 -8.34 -2.72
N GLU A 182 -16.85 -9.41 -2.86
CA GLU A 182 -18.18 -9.39 -3.47
C GLU A 182 -19.08 -10.42 -2.78
N LEU A 183 -20.28 -10.01 -2.39
CA LEU A 183 -21.33 -10.91 -1.92
C LEU A 183 -22.68 -10.41 -2.42
N SER A 184 -23.29 -11.16 -3.33
CA SER A 184 -24.60 -10.91 -3.91
C SER A 184 -25.32 -12.24 -4.14
N PRO A 185 -26.64 -12.24 -4.42
CA PRO A 185 -27.38 -13.46 -4.74
C PRO A 185 -26.81 -14.25 -5.92
N THR A 186 -26.08 -13.57 -6.82
CA THR A 186 -25.56 -14.14 -8.06
C THR A 186 -24.04 -14.31 -8.09
N ALA A 187 -23.31 -13.72 -7.14
CA ALA A 187 -21.85 -13.73 -7.14
C ALA A 187 -21.25 -13.65 -5.72
N ALA A 188 -20.18 -14.40 -5.49
CA ALA A 188 -19.39 -14.38 -4.26
C ALA A 188 -17.90 -14.44 -4.58
N ALA A 189 -17.09 -13.60 -3.94
CA ALA A 189 -15.64 -13.60 -4.10
C ALA A 189 -14.92 -13.59 -2.75
N LEU A 190 -14.19 -14.66 -2.45
CA LEU A 190 -13.48 -14.86 -1.20
C LEU A 190 -11.98 -15.04 -1.47
N ARG A 191 -11.15 -14.33 -0.72
CA ARG A 191 -9.70 -14.50 -0.72
C ARG A 191 -9.24 -14.86 0.68
N VAL A 192 -8.37 -15.83 0.79
CA VAL A 192 -7.73 -16.24 2.03
C VAL A 192 -6.22 -16.06 1.87
N SER A 193 -5.57 -15.57 2.93
CA SER A 193 -4.15 -15.30 2.89
C SER A 193 -3.49 -15.65 4.21
N ASN A 194 -2.21 -16.00 4.14
CA ASN A 194 -1.30 -16.04 5.26
C ASN A 194 -0.13 -15.10 4.92
N THR A 195 0.12 -14.06 5.71
CA THR A 195 1.19 -13.06 5.43
C THR A 195 2.56 -13.38 6.03
N ASN A 196 2.65 -14.38 6.90
CA ASN A 196 3.88 -14.76 7.58
C ASN A 196 3.98 -16.28 7.81
N LEU A 197 3.96 -17.03 6.72
CA LEU A 197 3.96 -18.49 6.77
C LEU A 197 5.16 -18.98 7.59
N PHE A 198 4.85 -19.70 8.67
CA PHE A 198 5.82 -20.23 9.64
C PHE A 198 6.74 -19.19 10.30
N GLY A 199 6.35 -17.92 10.33
CA GLY A 199 7.19 -16.84 10.88
C GLY A 199 8.39 -16.48 9.99
N ALA A 200 8.43 -16.95 8.73
CA ALA A 200 9.60 -16.85 7.86
C ALA A 200 9.56 -15.65 6.87
N GLY A 201 8.64 -14.68 7.06
CA GLY A 201 8.47 -13.55 6.16
C GLY A 201 8.01 -13.95 4.76
N GLN A 202 7.10 -14.92 4.67
CA GLN A 202 6.55 -15.44 3.41
C GLN A 202 5.04 -15.26 3.41
N ALA A 203 4.46 -14.83 2.30
CA ALA A 203 3.02 -14.76 2.13
C ALA A 203 2.53 -15.77 1.11
N LEU A 204 1.40 -16.41 1.44
CA LEU A 204 0.60 -17.21 0.53
C LEU A 204 -0.80 -16.64 0.46
N MET A 205 -1.37 -16.60 -0.74
CA MET A 205 -2.72 -16.10 -0.97
C MET A 205 -3.42 -16.99 -1.98
N ALA A 206 -4.66 -17.36 -1.66
CA ALA A 206 -5.55 -18.11 -2.53
C ALA A 206 -6.89 -17.36 -2.63
N GLY A 207 -7.39 -17.20 -3.84
CA GLY A 207 -8.65 -16.51 -4.09
C GLY A 207 -9.60 -17.35 -4.93
N PHE A 208 -10.89 -17.23 -4.64
CA PHE A 208 -11.97 -17.92 -5.33
C PHE A 208 -13.09 -16.92 -5.62
N ARG A 209 -13.60 -16.93 -6.84
CA ARG A 209 -14.80 -16.17 -7.21
C ARG A 209 -15.76 -17.08 -7.93
N TRP A 210 -17.01 -17.01 -7.50
CA TRP A 210 -18.11 -17.71 -8.08
C TRP A 210 -19.15 -16.70 -8.58
N ASN A 211 -19.63 -16.87 -9.81
CA ASN A 211 -20.71 -16.04 -10.37
C ASN A 211 -21.59 -16.88 -11.31
N ASN A 212 -22.87 -17.02 -10.95
CA ASN A 212 -23.85 -17.80 -11.72
C ASN A 212 -24.28 -17.13 -13.03
N SER A 213 -24.07 -15.83 -13.17
CA SER A 213 -24.43 -15.10 -14.39
C SER A 213 -23.37 -15.25 -15.49
N TRP A 214 -22.22 -15.85 -15.17
CA TRP A 214 -21.09 -16.00 -16.08
C TRP A 214 -21.04 -17.41 -16.68
N SER A 215 -20.60 -17.51 -17.93
CA SER A 215 -20.34 -18.80 -18.60
C SER A 215 -19.23 -19.58 -17.89
N ARG A 216 -18.15 -18.88 -17.53
CA ARG A 216 -17.12 -19.38 -16.62
C ARG A 216 -17.45 -18.95 -15.20
N GLN A 217 -18.17 -19.81 -14.49
CA GLN A 217 -18.67 -19.50 -13.15
C GLN A 217 -17.57 -19.38 -12.10
N LEU A 218 -16.41 -20.02 -12.30
CA LEU A 218 -15.32 -20.07 -11.31
C LEU A 218 -14.06 -19.33 -11.80
N GLY A 219 -13.61 -18.38 -10.99
CA GLY A 219 -12.29 -17.73 -11.06
C GLY A 219 -11.43 -18.09 -9.86
N THR A 220 -10.12 -18.20 -10.08
CA THR A 220 -9.13 -18.58 -9.07
C THR A 220 -7.91 -17.66 -9.08
N GLU A 221 -7.29 -17.51 -7.92
CA GLU A 221 -6.02 -16.81 -7.72
C GLU A 221 -5.09 -17.64 -6.81
N ALA A 222 -3.81 -17.62 -7.12
CA ALA A 222 -2.74 -18.14 -6.27
C ALA A 222 -1.55 -17.20 -6.34
N ARG A 223 -1.05 -16.73 -5.19
CA ARG A 223 0.12 -15.86 -5.11
C ARG A 223 1.03 -16.28 -3.96
N TYR A 224 2.32 -16.33 -4.24
CA TYR A 224 3.38 -16.51 -3.26
C TYR A 224 4.30 -15.29 -3.27
N THR A 225 4.63 -14.77 -2.10
CA THR A 225 5.58 -13.66 -1.95
C THR A 225 6.61 -13.97 -0.88
N LYS A 226 7.89 -13.81 -1.18
CA LYS A 226 8.98 -13.83 -0.21
C LYS A 226 9.44 -12.40 0.05
N TYR A 227 9.29 -11.95 1.29
CA TYR A 227 9.79 -10.64 1.70
C TYR A 227 11.28 -10.71 2.06
N ASN A 228 12.01 -9.65 1.72
CA ASN A 228 13.42 -9.47 2.04
C ASN A 228 14.27 -10.72 1.76
N LEU A 229 14.30 -11.16 0.50
CA LEU A 229 15.01 -12.35 0.07
C LEU A 229 16.49 -12.26 0.47
N MET A 230 16.93 -13.13 1.38
CA MET A 230 18.31 -13.25 1.84
C MET A 230 18.91 -11.96 2.44
N GLY A 231 18.09 -11.03 2.95
CA GLY A 231 18.57 -9.75 3.49
C GLY A 231 18.97 -8.71 2.43
N THR A 232 18.59 -8.91 1.16
CA THR A 232 18.89 -7.97 0.05
C THR A 232 17.91 -6.81 -0.02
N PHE A 233 16.85 -6.83 0.79
CA PHE A 233 15.68 -5.95 0.76
C PHE A 233 14.86 -6.08 -0.54
N MET A 234 15.07 -7.16 -1.30
CA MET A 234 14.28 -7.52 -2.48
C MET A 234 13.06 -8.35 -2.05
N ASP A 235 11.88 -7.91 -2.46
CA ASP A 235 10.64 -8.66 -2.33
C ASP A 235 10.35 -9.36 -3.66
N VAL A 236 10.14 -10.68 -3.63
CA VAL A 236 9.88 -11.52 -4.82
C VAL A 236 8.49 -12.09 -4.74
N SER A 237 7.68 -11.88 -5.78
CA SER A 237 6.30 -12.36 -5.88
C SER A 237 6.08 -13.14 -7.17
N LEU A 238 5.48 -14.32 -7.04
CA LEU A 238 5.00 -15.14 -8.15
C LEU A 238 3.49 -15.28 -8.01
N GLY A 239 2.75 -15.04 -9.08
CA GLY A 239 1.29 -15.08 -9.02
C GLY A 239 0.61 -15.55 -10.30
N TYR A 240 -0.58 -16.09 -10.08
CA TYR A 240 -1.57 -16.40 -11.08
C TYR A 240 -2.92 -15.87 -10.61
N THR A 241 -3.67 -15.21 -11.48
CA THR A 241 -5.02 -14.73 -11.17
C THR A 241 -5.91 -14.80 -12.39
N THR A 242 -7.18 -15.14 -12.17
CA THR A 242 -8.29 -15.00 -13.13
C THR A 242 -9.46 -14.23 -12.51
N LEU A 243 -9.21 -13.56 -11.38
CA LEU A 243 -10.23 -12.82 -10.64
C LEU A 243 -10.48 -11.42 -11.22
N ASN A 244 -9.72 -11.02 -12.25
CA ASN A 244 -9.68 -9.66 -12.79
C ASN A 244 -9.45 -8.60 -11.69
N ASN A 245 -8.51 -8.91 -10.79
CA ASN A 245 -8.14 -8.09 -9.63
C ASN A 245 -6.94 -7.17 -9.91
N GLN A 246 -6.39 -7.24 -11.12
CA GLN A 246 -5.43 -6.29 -11.67
C GLN A 246 -6.18 -5.31 -12.56
N GLN A 247 -5.62 -4.12 -12.77
CA GLN A 247 -6.21 -3.14 -13.68
C GLN A 247 -6.22 -3.73 -15.10
N PRO A 248 -7.39 -4.01 -15.68
CA PRO A 248 -7.45 -4.52 -17.04
C PRO A 248 -7.01 -3.43 -18.01
N MET A 249 -6.59 -3.85 -19.19
CA MET A 249 -6.12 -3.00 -20.27
C MET A 249 -7.22 -2.08 -20.81
N ASP A 250 -8.48 -2.49 -20.70
CA ASP A 250 -9.61 -1.64 -21.08
C ASP A 250 -10.84 -1.87 -20.17
N THR A 251 -11.72 -0.88 -20.18
CA THR A 251 -12.99 -0.90 -19.46
C THR A 251 -13.90 -2.03 -19.93
N GLY A 252 -14.49 -2.75 -18.98
CA GLY A 252 -15.43 -3.85 -19.26
C GLY A 252 -14.78 -5.16 -19.71
N VAL A 253 -13.45 -5.27 -19.68
CA VAL A 253 -12.75 -6.51 -20.00
C VAL A 253 -12.34 -7.26 -18.73
N TYR A 254 -12.33 -8.58 -18.83
CA TYR A 254 -11.86 -9.48 -17.80
C TYR A 254 -10.59 -10.17 -18.25
N GLU A 255 -9.56 -10.13 -17.42
CA GLU A 255 -8.25 -10.69 -17.74
C GLU A 255 -7.79 -11.69 -16.69
N GLY A 256 -7.02 -12.67 -17.16
CA GLY A 256 -6.17 -13.50 -16.34
C GLY A 256 -4.70 -13.17 -16.56
N SER A 257 -3.87 -13.39 -15.55
CA SER A 257 -2.45 -13.05 -15.57
C SER A 257 -1.61 -14.12 -14.91
N TYR A 258 -0.46 -14.42 -15.50
CA TYR A 258 0.68 -15.05 -14.84
C TYR A 258 1.80 -14.03 -14.73
N TYR A 259 2.35 -13.82 -13.53
CA TYR A 259 3.37 -12.79 -13.35
C TYR A 259 4.45 -13.18 -12.34
N LEU A 260 5.66 -12.68 -12.59
CA LEU A 260 6.79 -12.64 -11.69
C LEU A 260 7.14 -11.17 -11.44
N GLN A 261 7.22 -10.78 -10.18
CA GLN A 261 7.57 -9.43 -9.77
C GLN A 261 8.69 -9.47 -8.74
N ILE A 262 9.75 -8.72 -9.00
CA ILE A 262 10.86 -8.47 -8.07
C ILE A 262 10.88 -6.98 -7.80
N THR A 263 10.90 -6.58 -6.54
CA THR A 263 10.90 -5.16 -6.17
C THR A 263 11.86 -4.93 -5.03
N ARG A 264 12.78 -3.98 -5.22
CA ARG A 264 13.68 -3.46 -4.20
C ARG A 264 13.34 -1.99 -3.98
N PRO A 265 12.45 -1.69 -3.02
CA PRO A 265 12.09 -0.32 -2.74
C PRO A 265 13.28 0.45 -2.16
N LEU A 266 13.20 1.78 -2.10
CA LEU A 266 14.14 2.59 -1.34
C LEU A 266 13.91 2.36 0.17
N TYR A 267 14.44 1.26 0.70
CA TYR A 267 14.16 0.76 2.05
C TYR A 267 14.65 1.71 3.16
N ARG A 268 15.68 2.52 2.88
CA ARG A 268 16.17 3.61 3.75
C ARG A 268 16.56 4.80 2.90
N ASN A 269 16.47 6.02 3.43
CA ASN A 269 16.77 7.24 2.68
C ASN A 269 18.25 7.33 2.26
N SER A 270 19.16 6.61 2.93
CA SER A 270 20.58 6.52 2.58
C SER A 270 20.91 5.38 1.59
N ALA A 271 19.93 4.59 1.15
CA ALA A 271 20.17 3.54 0.18
C ALA A 271 20.53 4.13 -1.18
N LYS A 272 21.58 3.60 -1.81
CA LYS A 272 22.06 4.10 -3.10
C LYS A 272 21.28 3.56 -4.28
N VAL A 273 20.64 2.41 -4.16
CA VAL A 273 20.01 1.72 -5.29
C VAL A 273 18.59 1.36 -4.92
N ALA A 274 17.66 1.53 -5.87
CA ALA A 274 16.31 1.00 -5.86
C ALA A 274 16.00 0.43 -7.25
N GLY A 275 15.03 -0.47 -7.37
CA GLY A 275 14.68 -1.02 -8.69
C GLY A 275 13.61 -2.09 -8.64
N GLY A 276 13.19 -2.54 -9.81
CA GLY A 276 12.23 -3.62 -9.94
C GLY A 276 12.17 -4.22 -11.34
N LEU A 277 11.66 -5.44 -11.39
CA LEU A 277 11.44 -6.24 -12.58
C LEU A 277 10.04 -6.83 -12.50
N THR A 278 9.23 -6.64 -13.52
CA THR A 278 7.94 -7.33 -13.68
C THR A 278 7.90 -7.99 -15.04
N ILE A 279 7.60 -9.28 -15.04
CA ILE A 279 7.34 -10.06 -16.25
C ILE A 279 5.94 -10.64 -16.10
N ALA A 280 5.05 -10.33 -17.03
CA ALA A 280 3.67 -10.81 -16.99
C ALA A 280 3.21 -11.31 -18.36
N LYS A 281 2.38 -12.35 -18.36
CA LYS A 281 1.60 -12.79 -19.51
C LYS A 281 0.13 -12.70 -19.15
N ASN A 282 -0.60 -11.86 -19.87
CA ASN A 282 -2.00 -11.57 -19.65
C ASN A 282 -2.82 -12.11 -20.82
N PHE A 283 -4.05 -12.54 -20.54
CA PHE A 283 -4.96 -13.09 -21.52
C PHE A 283 -6.40 -12.69 -21.18
N SER A 284 -7.20 -12.40 -22.21
CA SER A 284 -8.62 -12.10 -22.05
C SER A 284 -9.43 -13.33 -21.63
N ILE A 285 -10.48 -13.11 -20.85
CA ILE A 285 -11.42 -14.14 -20.39
C ILE A 285 -12.81 -13.76 -20.85
N ASN A 286 -13.45 -14.64 -21.62
CA ASN A 286 -14.84 -14.47 -22.01
C ASN A 286 -15.75 -14.90 -20.85
N VAL A 287 -16.28 -13.93 -20.10
CA VAL A 287 -17.13 -14.20 -18.92
C VAL A 287 -18.60 -14.45 -19.27
N LEU A 288 -19.10 -13.98 -20.43
CA LEU A 288 -20.51 -14.10 -20.81
C LEU A 288 -20.78 -15.32 -21.71
N GLY A 289 -19.78 -15.76 -22.49
CA GLY A 289 -19.82 -16.91 -23.39
C GLY A 289 -20.66 -16.70 -24.66
N PRO A 290 -20.38 -17.44 -25.77
CA PRO A 290 -21.24 -17.46 -26.94
C PRO A 290 -22.59 -18.12 -26.62
N PRO A 291 -23.74 -17.69 -27.21
CA PRO A 291 -23.92 -16.62 -28.20
C PRO A 291 -24.20 -15.24 -27.60
N ARG A 292 -24.09 -15.08 -26.27
CA ARG A 292 -24.49 -13.87 -25.55
C ARG A 292 -23.50 -12.71 -25.67
N ASP A 293 -22.28 -12.97 -26.15
CA ASP A 293 -21.21 -11.99 -26.14
C ASP A 293 -20.65 -11.67 -27.54
N SER A 294 -21.23 -10.67 -28.20
CA SER A 294 -20.67 -10.08 -29.42
C SER A 294 -19.56 -9.06 -29.14
N LEU A 295 -19.31 -8.72 -27.86
CA LEU A 295 -18.40 -7.67 -27.43
C LEU A 295 -17.09 -8.22 -26.84
N TYR A 296 -16.97 -9.53 -26.64
CA TYR A 296 -15.76 -10.20 -26.21
C TYR A 296 -14.59 -9.85 -27.12
N ARG A 297 -13.45 -9.54 -26.51
CA ARG A 297 -12.22 -9.11 -27.19
C ARG A 297 -11.17 -10.14 -26.89
N ASP A 298 -10.80 -10.94 -27.89
CA ASP A 298 -9.85 -12.03 -27.71
C ASP A 298 -8.42 -11.54 -27.94
N TYR A 299 -7.63 -11.41 -26.88
CA TYR A 299 -6.25 -10.94 -26.96
C TYR A 299 -5.35 -11.57 -25.90
N VAL A 300 -4.07 -11.64 -26.21
CA VAL A 300 -3.02 -12.15 -25.33
C VAL A 300 -1.80 -11.25 -25.49
N TYR A 301 -1.24 -10.79 -24.38
CA TYR A 301 -0.07 -9.93 -24.40
C TYR A 301 0.93 -10.28 -23.29
N LYS A 302 2.18 -9.94 -23.55
CA LYS A 302 3.29 -10.06 -22.61
C LYS A 302 3.76 -8.66 -22.24
N ALA A 303 4.04 -8.44 -20.96
CA ALA A 303 4.59 -7.21 -20.45
C ALA A 303 5.94 -7.49 -19.76
N LEU A 304 6.95 -6.73 -20.15
CA LEU A 304 8.26 -6.64 -19.49
C LEU A 304 8.43 -5.21 -18.99
N ASP A 305 8.64 -5.07 -17.70
CA ASP A 305 8.88 -3.78 -17.05
C ASP A 305 10.13 -3.88 -16.19
N VAL A 306 11.17 -3.11 -16.55
CA VAL A 306 12.45 -3.09 -15.84
C VAL A 306 12.77 -1.65 -15.47
N TRP A 307 13.04 -1.40 -14.20
CA TRP A 307 13.47 -0.07 -13.76
C TRP A 307 14.53 -0.15 -12.67
N GLY A 308 15.36 0.89 -12.62
CA GLY A 308 16.40 1.06 -11.62
C GLY A 308 16.65 2.52 -11.33
N GLY A 309 17.06 2.82 -10.11
CA GLY A 309 17.41 4.17 -9.68
C GLY A 309 18.68 4.16 -8.85
N TYR A 310 19.50 5.20 -9.02
CA TYR A 310 20.72 5.43 -8.26
C TYR A 310 20.68 6.79 -7.55
N SER A 311 20.76 6.77 -6.21
CA SER A 311 20.97 7.95 -5.38
C SER A 311 22.46 8.27 -5.34
N PHE A 312 22.87 9.32 -6.04
CA PHE A 312 24.28 9.73 -6.10
C PHE A 312 24.64 10.76 -5.03
N ARG A 313 23.65 11.41 -4.41
CA ARG A 313 23.85 12.26 -3.25
C ARG A 313 22.84 11.93 -2.16
N ASN A 314 23.35 11.64 -0.97
CA ASN A 314 22.55 11.36 0.21
C ASN A 314 22.75 12.46 1.25
N ARG A 315 21.68 12.76 1.99
CA ARG A 315 21.64 13.69 3.12
C ARG A 315 22.48 13.26 4.32
N TYR A 316 22.77 11.96 4.44
CA TYR A 316 23.44 11.39 5.61
C TYR A 316 24.88 11.02 5.27
N THR A 317 25.83 11.60 5.99
CA THR A 317 27.17 11.02 6.14
C THR A 317 27.10 9.75 6.97
N LYS A 318 28.05 8.82 6.76
CA LYS A 318 28.14 7.59 7.56
C LYS A 318 28.32 7.88 9.05
N ASP A 319 28.84 9.05 9.38
CA ASP A 319 29.18 9.49 10.74
C ASP A 319 27.97 10.06 11.52
N GLY A 320 26.75 9.99 10.95
CA GLY A 320 25.53 10.42 11.63
C GLY A 320 25.32 11.94 11.68
N HIS A 321 26.23 12.72 11.09
CA HIS A 321 26.09 14.18 10.97
C HIS A 321 25.08 14.58 9.89
N PHE A 322 24.37 15.67 10.17
CA PHE A 322 23.26 16.18 9.35
C PHE A 322 23.77 17.18 8.30
N ASP A 323 23.54 16.88 7.02
CA ASP A 323 23.57 17.89 5.95
C ASP A 323 22.12 18.26 5.61
N ASP A 324 21.79 19.55 5.48
CA ASP A 324 20.40 19.98 5.20
C ASP A 324 20.01 19.84 3.71
N ARG A 325 20.96 19.37 2.89
CA ARG A 325 20.82 19.24 1.44
C ARG A 325 19.87 18.11 1.03
N PRO A 326 19.10 18.28 -0.07
CA PRO A 326 18.22 17.23 -0.58
C PRO A 326 18.98 16.08 -1.24
N ASN A 327 18.36 14.90 -1.23
CA ASN A 327 18.81 13.74 -1.99
C ASN A 327 18.61 13.98 -3.48
N LEU A 328 19.53 13.44 -4.29
CA LEU A 328 19.46 13.50 -5.74
C LEU A 328 19.59 12.08 -6.30
N ALA A 329 18.69 11.75 -7.22
CA ALA A 329 18.62 10.44 -7.83
C ALA A 329 18.40 10.51 -9.34
N LEU A 330 18.97 9.55 -10.03
CA LEU A 330 18.71 9.27 -11.44
C LEU A 330 18.00 7.93 -11.54
N LEU A 331 16.88 7.89 -12.26
CA LEU A 331 16.09 6.70 -12.47
C LEU A 331 15.93 6.44 -13.96
N PHE A 332 15.84 5.16 -14.31
CA PHE A 332 15.62 4.69 -15.66
C PHE A 332 14.60 3.56 -15.67
N ARG A 333 13.73 3.54 -16.67
CA ARG A 333 12.77 2.48 -16.92
C ARG A 333 12.74 2.10 -18.39
N TYR A 334 12.68 0.80 -18.64
CA TYR A 334 12.31 0.22 -19.92
C TYR A 334 11.01 -0.55 -19.74
N TYR A 335 10.04 -0.27 -20.59
CA TYR A 335 8.76 -0.97 -20.63
C TYR A 335 8.51 -1.48 -22.04
N ASN A 336 8.08 -2.73 -22.14
CA ASN A 336 7.70 -3.36 -23.41
C ASN A 336 6.43 -4.19 -23.21
N LEU A 337 5.39 -3.83 -23.94
CA LEU A 337 4.14 -4.57 -24.05
C LEU A 337 4.00 -5.06 -25.49
N HIS A 338 3.90 -6.37 -25.65
CA HIS A 338 3.82 -7.03 -26.95
C HIS A 338 2.61 -7.96 -27.01
N PHE A 339 1.80 -7.85 -28.06
CA PHE A 339 0.64 -8.70 -28.28
C PHE A 339 1.01 -9.95 -29.06
N ASP A 340 0.81 -11.12 -28.44
CA ASP A 340 0.85 -12.41 -29.15
C ASP A 340 -0.42 -12.60 -30.01
N LYS A 341 -1.56 -12.06 -29.52
CA LYS A 341 -2.86 -12.08 -30.20
C LYS A 341 -3.59 -10.78 -29.96
N LYS A 342 -4.18 -10.21 -31.01
CA LYS A 342 -5.03 -8.99 -30.97
C LYS A 342 -6.49 -9.37 -31.25
N PRO A 343 -7.47 -8.54 -30.85
CA PRO A 343 -8.87 -8.79 -31.18
C PRO A 343 -9.13 -8.70 -32.69
N ASP A 344 -9.91 -9.63 -33.22
CA ASP A 344 -10.20 -9.72 -34.66
C ASP A 344 -11.31 -8.74 -35.12
N GLN A 345 -12.05 -8.12 -34.20
CA GLN A 345 -13.15 -7.21 -34.53
C GLN A 345 -12.60 -5.87 -35.06
N GLU A 346 -13.15 -5.37 -36.18
CA GLU A 346 -12.64 -4.18 -36.88
C GLU A 346 -12.56 -2.92 -35.98
N ILE A 347 -13.51 -2.75 -35.07
CA ILE A 347 -13.54 -1.63 -34.13
C ILE A 347 -12.34 -1.61 -33.18
N TYR A 348 -11.77 -2.77 -32.84
CA TYR A 348 -10.64 -2.88 -31.91
C TYR A 348 -9.30 -2.98 -32.61
N ILE A 349 -9.27 -3.43 -33.87
CA ILE A 349 -8.06 -3.41 -34.72
C ILE A 349 -7.53 -1.98 -34.84
N LYS A 350 -8.43 -0.98 -34.94
CA LYS A 350 -8.09 0.45 -35.03
C LYS A 350 -7.86 1.11 -33.67
N ASP A 351 -8.18 0.46 -32.54
CA ASP A 351 -7.99 1.03 -31.20
C ASP A 351 -6.49 0.93 -30.81
N PRO A 352 -5.84 2.05 -30.47
CA PRO A 352 -4.42 2.05 -30.09
C PRO A 352 -4.12 1.19 -28.85
N ILE A 353 -5.11 0.92 -27.98
CA ILE A 353 -4.92 0.10 -26.78
C ILE A 353 -4.49 -1.33 -27.10
N TYR A 354 -4.97 -1.92 -28.20
CA TYR A 354 -4.66 -3.31 -28.59
C TYR A 354 -3.41 -3.41 -29.49
N ASN A 355 -2.43 -2.54 -29.26
CA ASN A 355 -1.20 -2.47 -30.04
C ASN A 355 0.05 -2.44 -29.17
N ASP A 356 1.13 -2.99 -29.72
CA ASP A 356 2.44 -3.03 -29.09
C ASP A 356 2.88 -1.62 -28.69
N ARG A 357 3.42 -1.55 -27.47
CA ARG A 357 3.87 -0.30 -26.86
C ARG A 357 5.17 -0.54 -26.14
N HIS A 358 6.21 0.19 -26.51
CA HIS A 358 7.46 0.18 -25.77
C HIS A 358 7.97 1.59 -25.54
N TYR A 359 8.61 1.80 -24.40
CA TYR A 359 9.20 3.09 -24.09
C TYR A 359 10.41 2.96 -23.17
N TYR A 360 11.26 3.98 -23.26
CA TYR A 360 12.36 4.21 -22.34
C TYR A 360 12.13 5.55 -21.67
N LEU A 361 12.27 5.60 -20.35
CA LEU A 361 12.01 6.81 -19.56
C LEU A 361 13.15 7.01 -18.55
N GLY A 362 13.80 8.16 -18.64
CA GLY A 362 14.72 8.66 -17.62
C GLY A 362 14.02 9.67 -16.73
N GLN A 363 14.38 9.69 -15.45
CA GLN A 363 13.89 10.68 -14.50
C GLN A 363 15.01 11.17 -13.59
N PHE A 364 15.14 12.48 -13.47
CA PHE A 364 15.94 13.14 -12.45
C PHE A 364 15.05 13.52 -11.27
N LEU A 365 15.36 13.03 -10.08
CA LEU A 365 14.54 13.20 -8.88
C LEU A 365 15.33 13.92 -7.79
N ILE A 366 14.76 15.00 -7.28
CA ILE A 366 15.21 15.70 -6.08
C ILE A 366 14.18 15.41 -4.99
N PHE A 367 14.61 14.98 -3.81
CA PHE A 367 13.67 14.75 -2.71
C PHE A 367 14.29 14.95 -1.33
N LYS A 368 13.43 15.31 -0.38
CA LYS A 368 13.70 15.38 1.05
C LYS A 368 12.47 14.83 1.76
N GLN A 369 12.61 13.67 2.39
CA GLN A 369 11.48 12.98 3.03
C GLN A 369 11.84 12.60 4.47
N ASP A 370 11.21 13.29 5.42
CA ASP A 370 11.25 13.00 6.84
C ASP A 370 9.88 12.46 7.29
N PHE A 371 9.77 11.92 8.51
CA PHE A 371 8.54 11.28 8.98
C PHE A 371 8.19 11.65 10.42
N PHE A 372 6.91 11.90 10.65
CA PHE A 372 6.33 12.02 11.98
C PHE A 372 5.54 10.75 12.32
N LYS A 373 5.60 10.35 13.58
CA LYS A 373 4.74 9.28 14.11
C LYS A 373 3.41 9.90 14.52
N SER A 374 2.30 9.28 14.13
CA SER A 374 0.97 9.64 14.58
C SER A 374 0.12 8.41 14.82
N HIS A 375 -1.02 8.58 15.49
CA HIS A 375 -2.04 7.56 15.65
C HIS A 375 -3.39 8.12 15.17
N GLN A 376 -4.28 7.23 14.75
CA GLN A 376 -5.63 7.58 14.31
C GLN A 376 -5.62 8.62 13.19
N PHE A 377 -4.72 8.46 12.23
CA PHE A 377 -4.69 9.24 10.99
C PHE A 377 -5.59 8.56 9.96
N PHE A 378 -5.25 7.37 9.47
CA PHE A 378 -6.14 6.51 8.69
C PHE A 378 -6.50 5.22 9.44
N GLY A 379 -5.55 4.68 10.19
CA GLY A 379 -5.69 3.47 10.99
C GLY A 379 -6.53 3.67 12.25
N PHE A 380 -6.89 2.56 12.89
CA PHE A 380 -7.73 2.56 14.08
C PHE A 380 -6.89 2.65 15.37
N GLY A 381 -5.71 3.28 15.31
CA GLY A 381 -4.80 3.44 16.45
C GLY A 381 -3.58 2.51 16.45
N ARG A 382 -3.11 2.08 15.27
CA ARG A 382 -1.70 1.67 15.08
C ARG A 382 -0.81 2.92 14.94
N THR A 383 0.50 2.74 15.10
CA THR A 383 1.48 3.75 14.70
C THR A 383 1.41 3.94 13.18
N GLU A 384 1.30 5.19 12.74
CA GLU A 384 1.32 5.57 11.34
C GLU A 384 2.47 6.54 11.09
N ASP A 385 3.25 6.27 10.05
CA ASP A 385 4.37 7.09 9.63
C ASP A 385 3.90 8.07 8.56
N ILE A 386 3.86 9.36 8.92
CA ILE A 386 3.33 10.43 8.07
C ILE A 386 4.50 11.12 7.37
N PRO A 387 4.56 11.11 6.02
CA PRO A 387 5.65 11.75 5.29
C PRO A 387 5.59 13.28 5.43
N TYR A 388 6.77 13.88 5.47
CA TYR A 388 6.97 15.32 5.49
C TYR A 388 8.15 15.70 4.60
N GLY A 389 8.06 16.83 3.92
CA GLY A 389 9.12 17.31 3.03
C GLY A 389 8.61 17.50 1.61
N TYR A 390 9.48 17.31 0.61
CA TYR A 390 9.17 17.60 -0.78
C TYR A 390 9.87 16.66 -1.76
N SER A 391 9.31 16.52 -2.94
CA SER A 391 9.98 15.89 -4.08
C SER A 391 9.66 16.64 -5.37
N ALA A 392 10.61 16.61 -6.31
CA ALA A 392 10.47 17.18 -7.65
C ALA A 392 11.19 16.27 -8.65
N GLY A 393 10.47 15.86 -9.69
CA GLY A 393 10.93 14.96 -10.74
C GLY A 393 10.86 15.61 -12.11
N LEU A 394 11.93 15.49 -12.89
CA LEU A 394 11.96 15.83 -14.32
C LEU A 394 12.14 14.53 -15.10
N SER A 395 11.15 14.18 -15.91
CA SER A 395 11.08 12.94 -16.68
C SER A 395 11.20 13.24 -18.18
N ALA A 396 12.03 12.47 -18.88
CA ALA A 396 12.18 12.56 -20.33
C ALA A 396 12.39 11.17 -20.93
N GLY A 397 11.80 10.90 -22.09
CA GLY A 397 11.82 9.56 -22.66
C GLY A 397 11.32 9.48 -24.08
N TRP A 398 11.42 8.30 -24.67
CA TRP A 398 10.86 8.02 -25.99
C TRP A 398 9.86 6.88 -25.88
N GLU A 399 8.72 7.08 -26.50
CA GLU A 399 7.69 6.07 -26.66
C GLU A 399 7.56 5.70 -28.13
N ASN A 400 7.36 4.41 -28.37
CA ASN A 400 6.83 3.93 -29.63
C ASN A 400 5.51 3.21 -29.35
N TRP A 401 4.44 3.74 -29.92
CA TRP A 401 3.11 3.18 -29.79
C TRP A 401 2.40 3.28 -31.14
N THR A 402 1.79 2.18 -31.59
CA THR A 402 1.12 2.09 -32.90
C THR A 402 2.00 2.55 -34.09
N GLY A 403 3.30 2.27 -34.06
CA GLY A 403 4.25 2.70 -35.09
C GLY A 403 4.60 4.20 -35.07
N ARG A 404 4.18 4.96 -34.06
CA ARG A 404 4.54 6.36 -33.85
C ARG A 404 5.59 6.49 -32.76
N LYS A 405 6.72 7.13 -33.09
CA LYS A 405 7.80 7.42 -32.15
C LYS A 405 7.70 8.83 -31.59
N ARG A 406 7.22 8.98 -30.37
CA ARG A 406 6.94 10.26 -29.69
C ARG A 406 7.96 10.52 -28.59
N PHE A 407 8.43 11.75 -28.47
CA PHE A 407 9.27 12.16 -27.34
C PHE A 407 8.39 12.61 -26.17
N TYR A 408 8.68 12.18 -24.96
CA TYR A 408 7.93 12.54 -23.75
C TYR A 408 8.76 13.46 -22.88
N THR A 409 8.10 14.48 -22.32
CA THR A 409 8.64 15.32 -21.25
C THR A 409 7.60 15.49 -20.15
N GLY A 410 7.99 15.39 -18.89
CA GLY A 410 7.12 15.63 -17.76
C GLY A 410 7.85 16.24 -16.57
N LEU A 411 7.15 17.10 -15.83
CA LEU A 411 7.59 17.67 -14.57
C LEU A 411 6.54 17.36 -13.51
N GLU A 412 6.98 16.86 -12.37
CA GLU A 412 6.14 16.52 -11.23
C GLU A 412 6.77 17.13 -9.97
N ALA A 413 5.97 17.68 -9.07
CA ALA A 413 6.43 18.17 -7.78
C ALA A 413 5.36 17.94 -6.72
N GLU A 414 5.77 17.47 -5.54
CA GLU A 414 4.91 17.33 -4.38
C GLU A 414 5.58 17.92 -3.14
N LYS A 415 4.76 18.45 -2.22
CA LYS A 415 5.24 18.98 -0.96
C LYS A 415 4.21 18.82 0.14
N TYR A 416 4.72 18.53 1.33
CA TYR A 416 3.98 18.40 2.56
C TYR A 416 4.41 19.50 3.54
N TRP A 417 3.46 20.31 3.99
CA TRP A 417 3.65 21.36 4.97
C TRP A 417 2.91 21.03 6.26
N HIS A 418 3.59 21.25 7.39
CA HIS A 418 2.93 21.31 8.68
C HIS A 418 2.26 22.69 8.82
N THR A 419 0.96 22.70 9.08
CA THR A 419 0.16 23.93 9.19
C THR A 419 0.18 24.51 10.60
N LYS A 420 -0.15 25.79 10.75
CA LYS A 420 -0.24 26.46 12.07
C LYS A 420 -1.27 25.80 13.02
N PHE A 421 -2.26 25.11 12.47
CA PHE A 421 -3.30 24.41 13.24
C PHE A 421 -2.92 22.96 13.59
N ASN A 422 -1.64 22.58 13.47
CA ASN A 422 -1.14 21.21 13.64
C ASN A 422 -1.82 20.18 12.71
N GLY A 423 -2.27 20.62 11.54
CA GLY A 423 -2.68 19.75 10.44
C GLY A 423 -1.57 19.60 9.39
N LEU A 424 -1.77 18.72 8.41
CA LEU A 424 -0.88 18.49 7.28
C LEU A 424 -1.53 19.02 6.00
N LEU A 425 -0.83 19.86 5.25
CA LEU A 425 -1.22 20.25 3.90
C LEU A 425 -0.29 19.55 2.91
N SER A 426 -0.85 18.85 1.94
CA SER A 426 -0.15 18.25 0.80
C SER A 426 -0.57 18.97 -0.46
N ALA A 427 0.38 19.34 -1.31
CA ALA A 427 0.09 19.78 -2.67
C ALA A 427 1.00 19.05 -3.65
N ALA A 428 0.42 18.59 -4.75
CA ALA A 428 1.12 17.97 -5.87
C ALA A 428 0.70 18.64 -7.17
N ILE A 429 1.67 18.89 -8.05
CA ILE A 429 1.46 19.43 -9.39
C ILE A 429 2.22 18.57 -10.39
N GLY A 430 1.63 18.37 -11.56
CA GLY A 430 2.20 17.61 -12.65
C GLY A 430 1.85 18.23 -13.99
N VAL A 431 2.83 18.37 -14.87
CA VAL A 431 2.62 18.79 -16.26
C VAL A 431 3.46 17.89 -17.15
N SER A 432 2.85 17.31 -18.18
CA SER A 432 3.57 16.51 -19.17
C SER A 432 3.01 16.66 -20.57
N SER A 433 3.79 16.31 -21.57
CA SER A 433 3.36 16.25 -22.96
C SER A 433 4.15 15.18 -23.71
N PHE A 434 3.51 14.58 -24.71
CA PHE A 434 4.20 13.92 -25.81
C PHE A 434 4.43 14.91 -26.94
N TRP A 435 5.48 14.69 -27.72
CA TRP A 435 5.90 15.54 -28.82
C TRP A 435 6.12 14.66 -30.04
N GLN A 436 5.35 14.94 -31.10
CA GLN A 436 5.46 14.26 -32.38
C GLN A 436 5.66 15.31 -33.46
N ARG A 437 6.82 15.29 -34.13
CA ARG A 437 7.17 16.28 -35.19
C ARG A 437 6.92 17.74 -34.73
N ASN A 438 7.35 18.08 -33.51
CA ASN A 438 7.17 19.39 -32.85
C ASN A 438 5.73 19.78 -32.52
N VAL A 439 4.76 18.86 -32.64
CA VAL A 439 3.38 19.06 -32.19
C VAL A 439 3.20 18.39 -30.83
N SER A 440 2.63 19.10 -29.87
CA SER A 440 2.24 18.55 -28.57
C SER A 440 1.03 17.63 -28.74
N GLU A 441 1.12 16.42 -28.21
CA GLU A 441 0.06 15.41 -28.16
C GLU A 441 -0.12 14.94 -26.71
N ASP A 442 -1.35 14.63 -26.31
CA ASP A 442 -1.66 13.98 -25.03
C ASP A 442 -1.07 14.70 -23.81
N ALA A 443 -1.14 16.05 -23.78
CA ALA A 443 -0.65 16.78 -22.64
C ALA A 443 -1.53 16.51 -21.41
N VAL A 444 -0.90 16.41 -20.25
CA VAL A 444 -1.59 16.17 -18.97
C VAL A 444 -1.21 17.27 -18.01
N ILE A 445 -2.23 17.87 -17.40
CA ILE A 445 -2.10 18.83 -16.31
C ILE A 445 -2.81 18.24 -15.11
N HIS A 446 -2.07 18.00 -14.03
CA HIS A 446 -2.59 17.47 -12.77
C HIS A 446 -2.25 18.42 -11.63
N ALA A 447 -3.22 18.72 -10.79
CA ALA A 447 -3.04 19.50 -9.58
C ALA A 447 -3.89 18.91 -8.46
N ASN A 448 -3.24 18.50 -7.37
CA ASN A 448 -3.89 17.94 -6.19
C ASN A 448 -3.51 18.77 -4.96
N VAL A 449 -4.51 19.12 -4.15
CA VAL A 449 -4.30 19.76 -2.85
C VAL A 449 -5.13 19.03 -1.81
N SER A 450 -4.48 18.52 -0.78
CA SER A 450 -5.11 17.74 0.27
C SER A 450 -4.76 18.29 1.66
N TYR A 451 -5.75 18.59 2.47
CA TYR A 451 -5.61 19.03 3.85
C TYR A 451 -6.11 17.96 4.82
N TYR A 452 -5.29 17.66 5.82
CA TYR A 452 -5.57 16.70 6.88
C TYR A 452 -5.52 17.44 8.22
N SER A 453 -6.62 17.48 8.96
CA SER A 453 -6.66 18.18 10.25
C SER A 453 -5.86 17.44 11.33
N LYS A 454 -5.57 18.16 12.42
CA LYS A 454 -5.19 17.51 13.68
C LYS A 454 -6.31 16.60 14.19
N LEU A 455 -5.96 15.66 15.07
CA LEU A 455 -6.95 14.90 15.82
C LEU A 455 -7.64 15.82 16.83
N MET A 456 -8.94 16.03 16.66
CA MET A 456 -9.76 16.87 17.53
C MET A 456 -10.55 16.01 18.49
N ARG A 457 -10.71 16.46 19.74
CA ARG A 457 -11.44 15.73 20.78
C ARG A 457 -12.88 16.23 20.84
N LEU A 458 -13.83 15.29 20.86
CA LEU A 458 -15.25 15.53 21.10
C LEU A 458 -15.71 14.64 22.26
N ARG A 459 -15.69 15.18 23.49
CA ARG A 459 -15.94 14.43 24.74
C ARG A 459 -15.00 13.23 24.89
N SER A 460 -15.51 12.01 24.70
CA SER A 460 -14.74 10.77 24.75
C SER A 460 -14.28 10.31 23.37
N TRP A 461 -14.87 10.84 22.30
CA TRP A 461 -14.56 10.48 20.92
C TRP A 461 -13.50 11.42 20.36
N HIS A 462 -12.88 11.01 19.26
CA HIS A 462 -11.99 11.85 18.50
C HIS A 462 -12.49 11.96 17.07
N TRP A 463 -12.13 13.03 16.38
CA TRP A 463 -12.49 13.19 14.97
C TRP A 463 -11.40 13.91 14.18
N ARG A 464 -11.38 13.67 12.87
CA ARG A 464 -10.52 14.34 11.90
C ARG A 464 -11.33 14.76 10.68
N GLN A 465 -10.87 15.83 10.05
CA GLN A 465 -11.36 16.30 8.76
C GLN A 465 -10.30 16.07 7.68
N PHE A 466 -10.74 15.51 6.57
CA PHE A 466 -9.96 15.35 5.35
C PHE A 466 -10.63 16.15 4.23
N THR A 467 -9.87 16.99 3.55
CA THR A 467 -10.39 17.75 2.40
C THR A 467 -9.39 17.63 1.26
N SER A 468 -9.85 17.28 0.07
CA SER A 468 -9.01 17.18 -1.12
C SER A 468 -9.67 17.86 -2.31
N VAL A 469 -8.87 18.56 -3.11
CA VAL A 469 -9.22 19.13 -4.40
C VAL A 469 -8.28 18.53 -5.44
N ASP A 470 -8.83 17.91 -6.47
CA ASP A 470 -8.07 17.22 -7.51
C ASP A 470 -8.54 17.67 -8.89
N TYR A 471 -7.65 18.28 -9.65
CA TYR A 471 -7.87 18.68 -11.03
C TYR A 471 -6.99 17.85 -11.95
N LEU A 472 -7.59 17.26 -12.98
CA LEU A 472 -6.90 16.52 -14.04
C LEU A 472 -7.44 16.94 -15.40
N GLY A 473 -6.56 17.37 -16.30
CA GLY A 473 -6.94 17.90 -17.61
C GLY A 473 -6.03 17.45 -18.73
N ASN A 474 -6.61 17.28 -19.92
CA ASN A 474 -5.90 17.06 -21.17
C ASN A 474 -6.42 18.03 -22.25
N PRO A 475 -5.64 19.07 -22.60
CA PRO A 475 -6.08 20.09 -23.54
C PRO A 475 -5.96 19.66 -25.02
N ASN A 476 -5.21 18.61 -25.35
CA ASN A 476 -4.86 18.22 -26.72
C ASN A 476 -4.75 16.70 -26.86
N ASN A 477 -5.89 16.04 -26.66
CA ASN A 477 -5.96 14.59 -26.66
C ASN A 477 -5.65 13.98 -28.03
N TYR A 478 -4.84 12.92 -28.04
CA TYR A 478 -4.53 12.13 -29.24
C TYR A 478 -4.85 10.64 -29.04
N PHE A 479 -4.29 10.00 -28.01
CA PHE A 479 -4.54 8.58 -27.70
C PHE A 479 -5.29 8.35 -26.39
N TYR A 480 -5.29 9.29 -25.46
CA TYR A 480 -5.95 9.05 -24.18
C TYR A 480 -7.48 8.94 -24.34
N LYS A 481 -8.07 8.06 -23.52
CA LYS A 481 -9.51 7.95 -23.39
C LYS A 481 -10.02 9.05 -22.45
N PRO A 482 -11.23 9.58 -22.67
CA PRO A 482 -11.78 10.62 -21.81
C PRO A 482 -11.99 10.12 -20.37
N LEU A 483 -11.83 11.02 -19.41
CA LEU A 483 -12.03 10.77 -17.99
C LEU A 483 -13.51 10.51 -17.70
N SER A 484 -13.78 9.70 -16.68
CA SER A 484 -15.13 9.50 -16.13
C SER A 484 -15.20 9.95 -14.67
N ILE A 485 -16.43 10.04 -14.15
CA ILE A 485 -16.73 10.36 -12.74
C ILE A 485 -17.23 9.15 -11.95
N ASN A 486 -16.97 7.94 -12.45
CA ASN A 486 -17.43 6.69 -11.83
C ASN A 486 -16.54 6.27 -10.66
N LEU A 487 -17.16 5.83 -9.55
CA LEU A 487 -16.48 5.25 -8.37
C LEU A 487 -15.27 6.08 -7.89
N GLU A 488 -14.08 5.49 -7.93
CA GLU A 488 -12.82 6.06 -7.46
C GLU A 488 -12.37 7.29 -8.28
N ASN A 489 -12.79 7.36 -9.54
CA ASN A 489 -12.41 8.42 -10.47
C ASN A 489 -13.14 9.75 -10.21
N GLY A 490 -14.23 9.74 -9.44
CA GLY A 490 -15.01 10.94 -9.14
C GLY A 490 -15.82 10.76 -7.87
N ILE A 491 -17.12 10.53 -8.04
CA ILE A 491 -18.06 10.38 -6.92
C ILE A 491 -18.26 8.91 -6.61
N TRP A 492 -18.01 8.55 -5.36
CA TRP A 492 -18.20 7.18 -4.89
C TRP A 492 -19.64 6.73 -5.10
N GLY A 493 -19.82 5.52 -5.65
CA GLY A 493 -21.12 4.89 -5.92
C GLY A 493 -21.76 5.24 -7.27
N PHE A 494 -21.24 6.22 -8.02
CA PHE A 494 -21.59 6.35 -9.45
C PHE A 494 -21.01 5.17 -10.23
N ARG A 495 -21.89 4.44 -10.92
CA ARG A 495 -21.53 3.27 -11.73
C ARG A 495 -22.15 3.40 -13.12
N HIS A 496 -21.40 3.01 -14.15
CA HIS A 496 -21.86 2.97 -15.54
C HIS A 496 -22.40 4.30 -16.09
N THR A 497 -21.97 5.43 -15.53
CA THR A 497 -22.32 6.73 -16.09
C THR A 497 -21.57 6.91 -17.41
N ARG A 498 -22.25 7.47 -18.41
CA ARG A 498 -21.67 7.77 -19.74
C ARG A 498 -21.09 9.20 -19.82
N VAL A 499 -21.01 9.88 -18.68
CA VAL A 499 -20.51 11.25 -18.57
C VAL A 499 -18.99 11.21 -18.64
N ASN A 500 -18.45 11.59 -19.79
CA ASN A 500 -17.03 11.53 -20.08
C ASN A 500 -16.53 12.88 -20.60
N GLY A 501 -15.28 13.25 -20.28
CA GLY A 501 -14.66 14.50 -20.70
C GLY A 501 -13.16 14.53 -20.44
N TYR A 502 -12.44 15.51 -20.99
CA TYR A 502 -10.98 15.58 -20.88
C TYR A 502 -10.47 16.44 -19.71
N HIS A 503 -11.36 17.17 -19.03
CA HIS A 503 -11.05 17.91 -17.81
C HIS A 503 -11.98 17.48 -16.69
N ARG A 504 -11.42 17.19 -15.52
CA ARG A 504 -12.11 16.75 -14.31
C ARG A 504 -11.64 17.58 -13.12
N LEU A 505 -12.59 18.05 -12.32
CA LEU A 505 -12.33 18.65 -11.00
C LEU A 505 -13.15 17.90 -9.97
N ASN A 506 -12.48 17.32 -8.99
CA ASN A 506 -13.07 16.61 -7.87
C ASN A 506 -12.78 17.37 -6.58
N VAL A 507 -13.81 17.54 -5.75
CA VAL A 507 -13.70 18.08 -4.40
C VAL A 507 -14.30 17.04 -3.46
N ARG A 508 -13.53 16.61 -2.47
CA ARG A 508 -13.97 15.64 -1.45
C ARG A 508 -13.67 16.19 -0.07
N SER A 509 -14.63 16.03 0.82
CA SER A 509 -14.50 16.40 2.22
C SER A 509 -15.07 15.27 3.08
N GLU A 510 -14.25 14.63 3.91
CA GLU A 510 -14.64 13.51 4.76
C GLU A 510 -14.32 13.82 6.23
N SER A 511 -15.34 13.71 7.08
CA SER A 511 -15.20 13.75 8.54
C SER A 511 -15.20 12.32 9.07
N VAL A 512 -14.14 11.93 9.77
CA VAL A 512 -14.03 10.60 10.40
C VAL A 512 -14.11 10.74 11.92
N PHE A 513 -15.02 10.01 12.54
CA PHE A 513 -15.24 9.97 13.98
C PHE A 513 -14.76 8.63 14.54
N TYR A 514 -13.72 8.67 15.34
CA TYR A 514 -13.13 7.52 16.03
C TYR A 514 -13.89 7.30 17.33
N SER A 515 -14.68 6.22 17.38
CA SER A 515 -15.38 5.83 18.59
C SER A 515 -14.44 5.05 19.52
N ASN A 516 -14.78 5.05 20.82
CA ASN A 516 -14.11 4.19 21.79
C ASN A 516 -14.71 2.77 21.84
N TRP A 517 -15.69 2.46 20.98
CA TRP A 517 -16.35 1.17 21.00
C TRP A 517 -15.39 0.11 20.45
N LYS A 518 -15.14 -0.91 21.26
CA LYS A 518 -14.25 -2.03 20.94
C LYS A 518 -14.92 -3.34 21.31
N VAL A 519 -15.04 -4.24 20.35
CA VAL A 519 -15.63 -5.58 20.54
C VAL A 519 -14.65 -6.59 19.96
N TYR A 520 -14.05 -7.47 20.79
CA TYR A 520 -13.05 -8.46 20.34
C TYR A 520 -11.82 -7.90 19.60
N GLY A 521 -11.45 -6.64 19.84
CA GLY A 521 -10.39 -5.99 19.06
C GLY A 521 -10.89 -5.23 17.83
N PHE A 522 -12.12 -5.48 17.38
CA PHE A 522 -12.75 -4.68 16.34
C PHE A 522 -13.13 -3.31 16.89
N LYS A 523 -12.66 -2.29 16.20
CA LYS A 523 -12.92 -0.88 16.46
C LYS A 523 -13.85 -0.34 15.38
N PHE A 524 -14.68 0.62 15.77
CA PHE A 524 -15.77 1.14 14.97
C PHE A 524 -15.54 2.65 14.74
N ASN A 525 -15.41 3.06 13.48
CA ASN A 525 -15.24 4.47 13.10
C ASN A 525 -16.40 4.89 12.21
N TRP A 526 -17.10 5.95 12.58
CA TRP A 526 -18.12 6.55 11.73
C TRP A 526 -17.47 7.51 10.76
N PHE A 527 -18.04 7.68 9.56
CA PHE A 527 -17.61 8.72 8.64
C PHE A 527 -18.81 9.38 7.96
N ALA A 528 -18.64 10.66 7.64
CA ALA A 528 -19.54 11.42 6.80
C ALA A 528 -18.71 12.07 5.68
N SER A 529 -19.17 11.98 4.43
CA SER A 529 -18.47 12.56 3.29
C SER A 529 -19.38 13.45 2.45
N ILE A 530 -18.78 14.48 1.86
CA ILE A 530 -19.36 15.35 0.86
C ILE A 530 -18.42 15.32 -0.34
N GLU A 531 -18.96 15.00 -1.50
CA GLU A 531 -18.23 14.85 -2.74
C GLU A 531 -18.89 15.72 -3.82
N ALA A 532 -18.08 16.42 -4.60
CA ALA A 532 -18.51 17.18 -5.76
C ALA A 532 -17.56 16.92 -6.92
N SER A 533 -18.10 16.65 -8.10
CA SER A 533 -17.30 16.42 -9.32
C SER A 533 -17.88 17.20 -10.48
N GLN A 534 -17.00 17.86 -11.22
CA GLN A 534 -17.31 18.56 -12.46
C GLN A 534 -16.46 17.98 -13.59
N LEU A 535 -17.06 17.83 -14.77
CA LEU A 535 -16.42 17.23 -15.93
C LEU A 535 -16.74 18.04 -17.18
N SER A 536 -15.76 18.24 -18.08
CA SER A 536 -15.95 18.93 -19.36
C SER A 536 -16.67 18.04 -20.38
N HIS A 537 -17.96 17.74 -20.11
CA HIS A 537 -18.76 16.83 -20.92
C HIS A 537 -19.65 17.54 -21.95
N LYS A 538 -20.21 18.70 -21.60
CA LYS A 538 -21.10 19.49 -22.47
C LYS A 538 -20.34 20.64 -23.13
N GLU A 539 -19.53 21.33 -22.33
CA GLU A 539 -18.78 22.51 -22.74
C GLU A 539 -17.28 22.26 -22.57
N ASN A 540 -16.47 22.85 -23.44
CA ASN A 540 -15.01 22.77 -23.34
C ASN A 540 -14.51 23.43 -22.04
N PHE A 541 -15.15 24.50 -21.59
CA PHE A 541 -14.81 25.17 -20.34
C PHE A 541 -15.41 24.42 -19.15
N LEU A 542 -14.55 23.89 -18.28
CA LEU A 542 -14.94 23.06 -17.13
C LEU A 542 -16.03 23.70 -16.27
N LEU A 543 -15.88 24.98 -15.89
CA LEU A 543 -16.78 25.67 -14.96
C LEU A 543 -18.20 25.91 -15.51
N LYS A 544 -18.42 25.78 -16.82
CA LYS A 544 -19.76 25.88 -17.45
C LYS A 544 -20.55 24.58 -17.40
N ASN A 545 -19.92 23.48 -16.98
CA ASN A 545 -20.55 22.16 -16.93
C ASN A 545 -21.32 21.95 -15.61
N PRO A 546 -22.31 21.04 -15.56
CA PRO A 546 -23.01 20.73 -14.32
C PRO A 546 -22.05 20.16 -13.26
N VAL A 547 -22.28 20.56 -12.01
CA VAL A 547 -21.58 19.99 -10.83
C VAL A 547 -22.42 18.86 -10.29
N TYR A 548 -21.87 17.65 -10.27
CA TYR A 548 -22.50 16.50 -9.62
C TYR A 548 -22.11 16.45 -8.15
N THR A 549 -23.04 16.07 -7.26
CA THR A 549 -22.79 16.03 -5.82
C THR A 549 -23.21 14.70 -5.20
N GLY A 550 -22.54 14.31 -4.12
CA GLY A 550 -22.83 13.11 -3.35
C GLY A 550 -22.58 13.32 -1.86
N PHE A 551 -23.47 12.79 -1.04
CA PHE A 551 -23.37 12.79 0.41
C PHE A 551 -23.27 11.34 0.90
N GLY A 552 -22.22 11.02 1.64
CA GLY A 552 -21.99 9.69 2.19
C GLY A 552 -22.09 9.71 3.71
N LEU A 553 -22.65 8.65 4.28
CA LEU A 553 -22.58 8.36 5.71
C LEU A 553 -22.36 6.86 5.90
N GLY A 554 -21.46 6.50 6.80
CA GLY A 554 -21.16 5.09 7.02
C GLY A 554 -20.34 4.78 8.26
N LEU A 555 -20.03 3.50 8.38
CA LEU A 555 -19.32 2.87 9.47
C LEU A 555 -18.20 2.00 8.90
N ARG A 556 -17.00 2.17 9.42
CA ARG A 556 -15.82 1.35 9.12
C ARG A 556 -15.45 0.52 10.35
N ILE A 557 -15.25 -0.78 10.17
CA ILE A 557 -14.98 -1.73 11.24
C ILE A 557 -13.67 -2.44 10.94
N ARG A 558 -12.74 -2.44 11.90
CA ARG A 558 -11.43 -3.08 11.72
C ARG A 558 -10.84 -3.60 13.03
N ASN A 559 -10.12 -4.71 12.94
CA ASN A 559 -9.24 -5.19 14.00
C ASN A 559 -7.77 -5.10 13.55
N GLU A 560 -6.98 -4.22 14.16
CA GLU A 560 -5.58 -3.99 13.77
C GLU A 560 -4.64 -5.15 14.13
N ASN A 561 -5.08 -6.11 14.95
CA ASN A 561 -4.31 -7.31 15.28
C ASN A 561 -4.54 -8.45 14.27
N LEU A 562 -5.51 -8.31 13.37
CA LEU A 562 -5.84 -9.28 12.35
C LEU A 562 -5.46 -8.73 10.98
N ASN A 563 -4.99 -9.61 10.09
CA ASN A 563 -4.73 -9.25 8.70
C ASN A 563 -6.05 -9.23 7.88
N LEU A 564 -7.00 -8.40 8.30
CA LEU A 564 -8.29 -8.21 7.64
C LEU A 564 -8.38 -6.81 7.05
N ASN A 565 -8.98 -6.72 5.87
CA ASN A 565 -9.39 -5.44 5.29
C ASN A 565 -10.46 -4.77 6.16
N THR A 566 -10.62 -3.46 5.99
CA THR A 566 -11.60 -2.69 6.75
C THR A 566 -12.99 -2.97 6.19
N LEU A 567 -13.91 -3.52 6.99
CA LEU A 567 -15.30 -3.66 6.58
C LEU A 567 -15.95 -2.27 6.58
N LYS A 568 -16.53 -1.87 5.44
CA LYS A 568 -17.20 -0.60 5.22
C LYS A 568 -18.68 -0.86 4.95
N LEU A 569 -19.53 -0.24 5.76
CA LEU A 569 -20.98 -0.19 5.62
C LEU A 569 -21.33 1.28 5.35
N ALA A 570 -21.92 1.59 4.20
CA ALA A 570 -22.16 2.97 3.82
C ALA A 570 -23.45 3.17 3.05
N SER A 571 -24.05 4.34 3.23
CA SER A 571 -25.18 4.85 2.48
C SER A 571 -24.79 6.16 1.82
N TYR A 572 -25.12 6.29 0.54
CA TYR A 572 -24.86 7.47 -0.26
C TYR A 572 -26.14 8.03 -0.86
N PHE A 573 -26.29 9.35 -0.81
CA PHE A 573 -27.39 10.10 -1.39
C PHE A 573 -26.87 11.09 -2.43
N TYR A 574 -27.46 11.09 -3.61
CA TYR A 574 -27.09 11.96 -4.72
C TYR A 574 -28.31 12.83 -5.10
N PRO A 575 -28.26 14.14 -4.84
CA PRO A 575 -29.36 15.04 -5.18
C PRO A 575 -29.58 15.17 -6.69
N ASN A 576 -28.48 15.20 -7.44
CA ASN A 576 -28.47 15.42 -8.89
C ASN A 576 -27.66 14.32 -9.61
N PRO A 577 -28.10 13.06 -9.58
CA PRO A 577 -27.37 11.98 -10.22
C PRO A 577 -27.40 12.14 -11.76
N PRO A 578 -26.30 11.79 -12.47
CA PRO A 578 -26.30 11.73 -13.93
C PRO A 578 -27.25 10.63 -14.43
N PRO A 579 -27.65 10.66 -15.72
CA PRO A 579 -28.51 9.63 -16.29
C PRO A 579 -27.95 8.22 -16.08
N GLY A 580 -28.79 7.32 -15.56
CA GLY A 580 -28.42 5.93 -15.24
C GLY A 580 -27.90 5.70 -13.81
N ALA A 581 -27.54 6.75 -13.07
CA ALA A 581 -27.18 6.63 -11.66
C ALA A 581 -28.42 6.68 -10.76
N ARG A 582 -28.43 5.86 -9.70
CA ARG A 582 -29.49 5.84 -8.69
C ARG A 582 -29.30 6.99 -7.70
N ARG A 583 -30.38 7.52 -7.13
CA ARG A 583 -30.33 8.57 -6.08
C ARG A 583 -29.81 8.06 -4.73
N LEU A 584 -30.03 6.79 -4.43
CA LEU A 584 -29.57 6.12 -3.21
C LEU A 584 -28.71 4.92 -3.56
N PHE A 585 -27.59 4.77 -2.87
CA PHE A 585 -26.67 3.65 -3.02
C PHE A 585 -26.25 3.14 -1.64
N LEU A 586 -26.51 1.86 -1.39
CA LEU A 586 -26.10 1.16 -0.18
C LEU A 586 -24.97 0.21 -0.52
N GLU A 587 -23.93 0.19 0.31
CA GLU A 587 -22.74 -0.62 0.08
C GLU A 587 -22.29 -1.33 1.36
N VAL A 588 -22.02 -2.62 1.20
CA VAL A 588 -21.27 -3.44 2.15
C VAL A 588 -20.06 -3.99 1.41
N THR A 589 -18.87 -3.52 1.76
CA THR A 589 -17.63 -3.90 1.07
C THR A 589 -16.46 -3.91 2.03
N THR A 590 -15.36 -4.53 1.63
CA THR A 590 -14.08 -4.39 2.32
C THR A 590 -13.20 -3.39 1.59
N VAL A 591 -12.52 -2.52 2.33
CA VAL A 591 -11.61 -1.52 1.78
C VAL A 591 -10.22 -1.76 2.32
N VAL A 592 -9.23 -1.67 1.43
CA VAL A 592 -7.82 -1.76 1.80
C VAL A 592 -7.46 -0.59 2.71
N ASP A 593 -6.51 -0.83 3.58
CA ASP A 593 -5.94 0.16 4.47
C ASP A 593 -5.26 1.30 3.70
N PHE A 594 -5.78 2.52 3.82
CA PHE A 594 -5.12 3.70 3.27
C PHE A 594 -3.83 3.98 4.05
N ARG A 595 -2.71 4.05 3.34
CA ARG A 595 -1.41 4.45 3.87
C ARG A 595 -0.79 5.45 2.92
N PHE A 596 -0.03 6.39 3.47
CA PHE A 596 0.86 7.19 2.64
C PHE A 596 1.90 6.28 2.00
N ASP A 597 2.20 6.56 0.74
CA ASP A 597 3.35 5.93 0.12
C ASP A 597 4.63 6.57 0.68
N ILE A 598 5.42 5.75 1.35
CA ILE A 598 6.59 6.16 2.11
C ILE A 598 7.89 6.04 1.31
N PHE A 599 7.85 5.58 0.06
CA PHE A 599 9.03 5.40 -0.76
C PHE A 599 9.24 6.60 -1.69
N ALA A 600 10.39 7.26 -1.55
CA ALA A 600 10.76 8.40 -2.37
C ALA A 600 11.05 8.02 -3.83
N MET A 601 11.78 6.92 -4.07
CA MET A 601 12.08 6.43 -5.41
C MET A 601 11.09 5.37 -5.84
N ARG A 602 10.50 5.57 -7.03
CA ARG A 602 9.55 4.65 -7.67
C ARG A 602 9.94 4.44 -9.13
N ALA A 603 9.34 3.45 -9.77
CA ALA A 603 9.47 3.29 -11.21
C ALA A 603 9.06 4.59 -11.92
N PRO A 604 9.92 5.20 -12.76
CA PRO A 604 9.53 6.32 -13.60
C PRO A 604 8.26 5.98 -14.40
N SER A 605 7.31 6.89 -14.49
CA SER A 605 6.11 6.68 -15.30
C SER A 605 5.71 7.95 -16.03
N PHE A 606 4.94 7.80 -17.10
CA PHE A 606 4.20 8.94 -17.65
C PHE A 606 3.20 9.45 -16.62
N LEU A 607 2.94 10.76 -16.64
CA LEU A 607 1.88 11.34 -15.82
C LEU A 607 0.55 10.71 -16.25
N ARG A 608 -0.15 10.10 -15.28
CA ARG A 608 -1.32 9.26 -15.55
C ARG A 608 -2.54 10.11 -15.88
N PHE A 609 -3.34 9.66 -16.84
CA PHE A 609 -4.61 10.27 -17.22
C PHE A 609 -5.74 9.23 -17.23
N TYR A 610 -6.41 9.00 -16.09
CA TYR A 610 -7.63 8.18 -15.98
C TYR A 610 -8.44 8.47 -14.71
#